data_AF-A0AAD5XGC7-F1
#
_entry.id   AF-A0AAD5XGC7-F1
#
_cell.length_a   1.000
_cell.length_b   1.000
_cell.length_c   1.000
_cell.angle_alpha   90.00
_cell.angle_beta   90.00
_cell.angle_gamma   90.00
#
_symmetry.space_group_name_H-M   'P 1'
#
loop_
_entity.id
_entity.type
_entity.pdbx_description
1 polymer ?
#
loop_
_entity_poly.entity_id
_entity_poly.type
_entity_poly.pdbx_seq_one_letter_code
_entity_poly.pdbx_strand_id
1 'polypeptide(L)'
;MATTTETRTTTATVAVTVSKLPLVYTAANTIPSSTVKPVKMSQNNYTYFASPATANTSDSQIERLWSQAHSIQTKLAAISRQYPQQIPLVSQSSAFSAASPQPFSTSPLRIQLQQTLSDILICCIDAALVKHQIKHLREAVGSRNICDLTWNFGFRQNVDILRSAVASTQKSNELQSLTTQLISIIDIASIFYRTLIHSIFVQVGSRASFDLGETSVNLYMGDRDWLAAASIRMGNSVQDCEEIAKLLQRILFSSVVFLGDLERYRAIYSLDPQVKGKWKNSISMYEYAMSIDFNQGWGVCLRFRGADHQ
;
A
#
# COMPACT_ATOMS: atom_id res chain seq x y z
N MET A 1 39.14 36.23 43.96
CA MET A 1 38.94 34.80 44.24
C MET A 1 37.50 34.46 43.85
N ALA A 2 37.37 33.52 42.90
CA ALA A 2 36.18 32.81 42.40
C ALA A 2 34.86 33.60 42.21
N THR A 3 34.58 33.98 40.96
CA THR A 3 33.23 34.29 40.46
C THR A 3 32.61 33.01 39.91
N THR A 4 31.54 32.53 40.55
CA THR A 4 30.79 31.34 40.14
C THR A 4 29.75 31.75 39.09
N THR A 5 29.87 31.21 37.87
CA THR A 5 28.90 31.42 36.79
C THR A 5 27.87 30.29 36.84
N GLU A 6 26.62 30.60 37.22
CA GLU A 6 25.48 29.67 37.10
C GLU A 6 24.96 29.67 35.66
N THR A 7 25.16 28.55 34.95
CA THR A 7 24.56 28.33 33.63
C THR A 7 23.17 27.74 33.82
N ARG A 8 22.14 28.57 33.60
CA ARG A 8 20.72 28.18 33.65
C ARG A 8 20.32 27.53 32.33
N THR A 9 20.22 26.20 32.31
CA THR A 9 19.69 25.44 31.17
C THR A 9 18.16 25.48 31.20
N THR A 10 17.55 26.31 30.36
CA THR A 10 16.09 26.27 30.10
C THR A 10 15.79 25.19 29.07
N THR A 11 15.26 24.06 29.53
CA THR A 11 14.67 23.02 28.68
C THR A 11 13.30 23.49 28.20
N ALA A 12 13.21 23.89 26.93
CA ALA A 12 11.94 24.18 26.28
C ALA A 12 11.26 22.87 25.90
N THR A 13 10.27 22.45 26.68
CA THR A 13 9.39 21.32 26.35
C THR A 13 8.46 21.75 25.21
N VAL A 14 8.75 21.34 23.98
CA VAL A 14 7.85 21.52 22.84
C VAL A 14 6.77 20.45 22.93
N ALA A 15 5.56 20.84 23.34
CA ALA A 15 4.39 20.00 23.25
C ALA A 15 4.02 19.78 21.77
N VAL A 16 4.24 18.56 21.25
CA VAL A 16 3.80 18.16 19.91
C VAL A 16 2.32 17.79 20.01
N THR A 17 1.45 18.72 19.62
CA THR A 17 0.02 18.46 19.48
C THR A 17 -0.21 17.58 18.24
N VAL A 18 -0.41 16.28 18.43
CA VAL A 18 -0.82 15.35 17.38
C VAL A 18 -2.24 15.71 16.94
N SER A 19 -2.36 16.42 15.83
CA SER A 19 -3.66 16.74 15.25
C SER A 19 -4.30 15.47 14.71
N LYS A 20 -5.46 15.10 15.29
CA LYS A 20 -6.36 14.07 14.78
C LYS A 20 -6.64 14.35 13.29
N LEU A 21 -6.56 13.32 12.46
CA LEU A 21 -7.01 13.35 11.08
C LEU A 21 -8.40 14.02 11.00
N PRO A 22 -8.62 14.99 10.09
CA PRO A 22 -9.96 15.54 9.88
C PRO A 22 -10.86 14.46 9.27
N LEU A 23 -11.63 13.80 10.13
CA LEU A 23 -12.80 13.02 9.75
C LEU A 23 -13.92 14.01 9.40
N VAL A 24 -14.01 14.37 8.12
CA VAL A 24 -15.24 14.92 7.56
C VAL A 24 -15.58 14.11 6.33
N TYR A 25 -16.53 13.18 6.47
CA TYR A 25 -17.46 12.92 5.38
C TYR A 25 -18.84 12.55 5.94
N THR A 26 -19.79 13.43 5.66
CA THR A 26 -21.23 13.28 5.87
C THR A 26 -21.71 12.08 5.06
N ALA A 27 -22.29 11.09 5.75
CA ALA A 27 -22.94 9.96 5.11
C ALA A 27 -24.24 10.43 4.47
N ALA A 28 -24.26 10.51 3.14
CA ALA A 28 -25.49 10.51 2.36
C ALA A 28 -25.36 9.42 1.30
N ASN A 29 -25.92 8.25 1.59
CA ASN A 29 -26.67 7.44 0.64
C ASN A 29 -27.24 6.19 1.34
N THR A 30 -28.43 6.38 1.90
CA THR A 30 -29.47 5.35 1.93
C THR A 30 -29.84 5.02 0.48
N ILE A 31 -29.60 3.79 0.02
CA ILE A 31 -30.28 3.22 -1.15
C ILE A 31 -30.76 1.80 -0.79
N PRO A 32 -32.00 1.42 -1.16
CA PRO A 32 -32.77 0.39 -0.51
C PRO A 32 -32.42 -1.02 -1.01
N SER A 33 -32.74 -1.99 -0.16
CA SER A 33 -32.85 -3.40 -0.51
C SER A 33 -33.78 -3.59 -1.70
N SER A 34 -33.24 -3.90 -2.88
CA SER A 34 -34.00 -4.54 -3.95
C SER A 34 -33.14 -5.51 -4.74
N THR A 35 -33.71 -6.68 -4.94
CA THR A 35 -33.19 -7.89 -5.58
C THR A 35 -32.79 -7.61 -7.04
N VAL A 36 -31.49 -7.45 -7.31
CA VAL A 36 -30.99 -7.36 -8.70
C VAL A 36 -30.54 -8.75 -9.15
N LYS A 37 -31.26 -9.32 -10.13
CA LYS A 37 -30.87 -10.54 -10.85
C LYS A 37 -29.48 -10.36 -11.48
N PRO A 38 -28.60 -11.37 -11.44
CA PRO A 38 -27.27 -11.26 -12.02
C PRO A 38 -27.35 -11.11 -13.54
N VAL A 39 -26.80 -10.01 -14.05
CA VAL A 39 -26.56 -9.80 -15.47
C VAL A 39 -25.46 -10.75 -15.91
N LYS A 40 -25.81 -11.71 -16.78
CA LYS A 40 -24.86 -12.56 -17.51
C LYS A 40 -24.03 -11.66 -18.44
N MET A 41 -22.76 -11.41 -18.09
CA MET A 41 -21.74 -11.04 -19.07
C MET A 41 -21.11 -12.31 -19.62
N SER A 42 -21.27 -12.53 -20.93
CA SER A 42 -20.76 -13.72 -21.62
C SER A 42 -19.27 -13.61 -21.93
N GLN A 43 -18.53 -14.65 -21.51
CA GLN A 43 -17.38 -15.27 -22.17
C GLN A 43 -16.14 -14.40 -22.43
N ASN A 44 -15.26 -14.36 -21.42
CA ASN A 44 -13.93 -14.94 -21.55
C ASN A 44 -13.64 -15.75 -20.28
N ASN A 45 -13.80 -17.07 -20.41
CA ASN A 45 -13.67 -18.05 -19.33
C ASN A 45 -12.25 -18.07 -18.74
N TYR A 46 -12.10 -17.48 -17.55
CA TYR A 46 -11.17 -18.01 -16.55
C TYR A 46 -11.97 -18.52 -15.35
N THR A 47 -12.93 -19.41 -15.61
CA THR A 47 -13.46 -20.30 -14.58
C THR A 47 -12.38 -21.34 -14.30
N TYR A 48 -11.63 -21.15 -13.20
CA TYR A 48 -10.81 -22.23 -12.67
C TYR A 48 -11.45 -22.79 -11.42
N PHE A 49 -11.56 -24.12 -11.42
CA PHE A 49 -12.17 -24.94 -10.40
C PHE A 49 -11.43 -24.74 -9.07
N ALA A 50 -12.12 -24.24 -8.06
CA ALA A 50 -11.72 -24.50 -6.69
C ALA A 50 -11.81 -26.02 -6.50
N SER A 51 -10.67 -26.71 -6.35
CA SER A 51 -10.70 -28.09 -5.88
C SER A 51 -11.41 -28.14 -4.52
N PRO A 52 -12.50 -28.90 -4.38
CA PRO A 52 -13.11 -29.10 -3.09
C PRO A 52 -12.29 -30.17 -2.36
N ALA A 53 -11.45 -29.76 -1.41
CA ALA A 53 -10.90 -30.67 -0.41
C ALA A 53 -10.51 -29.94 0.87
N THR A 54 -11.36 -30.13 1.87
CA THR A 54 -11.04 -30.44 3.28
C THR A 54 -9.62 -30.14 3.76
N ALA A 55 -9.40 -28.95 4.33
CA ALA A 55 -8.42 -28.69 5.38
C ALA A 55 -8.74 -27.32 6.02
N ASN A 56 -9.49 -27.32 7.12
CA ASN A 56 -9.90 -26.13 7.89
C ASN A 56 -8.74 -25.54 8.73
N THR A 57 -7.53 -25.44 8.17
CA THR A 57 -6.37 -24.83 8.84
C THR A 57 -5.97 -23.55 8.11
N SER A 58 -5.65 -22.49 8.87
CA SER A 58 -5.16 -21.20 8.32
C SER A 58 -4.00 -21.37 7.35
N ASP A 59 -3.13 -22.35 7.63
CA ASP A 59 -2.00 -22.71 6.77
C ASP A 59 -2.46 -23.10 5.35
N SER A 60 -3.58 -23.83 5.20
CA SER A 60 -4.07 -24.24 3.88
C SER A 60 -4.60 -23.07 3.05
N GLN A 61 -5.16 -22.04 3.70
CA GLN A 61 -5.70 -20.85 3.04
C GLN A 61 -4.58 -19.94 2.55
N ILE A 62 -3.58 -19.65 3.40
CA ILE A 62 -2.46 -18.77 3.05
C ILE A 62 -1.64 -19.37 1.90
N GLU A 63 -1.38 -20.69 1.93
CA GLU A 63 -0.67 -21.38 0.85
C GLU A 63 -1.44 -21.38 -0.47
N ARG A 64 -2.77 -21.52 -0.44
CA ARG A 64 -3.62 -21.38 -1.64
C ARG A 64 -3.51 -19.99 -2.25
N LEU A 65 -3.55 -18.95 -1.43
CA LEU A 65 -3.41 -17.58 -1.90
C LEU A 65 -2.03 -17.32 -2.50
N TRP A 66 -0.95 -17.82 -1.87
CA TRP A 66 0.40 -17.75 -2.43
C TRP A 66 0.51 -18.46 -3.77
N SER A 67 -0.06 -19.66 -3.88
CA SER A 67 -0.11 -20.43 -5.13
C SER A 67 -0.86 -19.67 -6.23
N GLN A 68 -1.98 -19.03 -5.87
CA GLN A 68 -2.74 -18.17 -6.78
C GLN A 68 -1.91 -16.96 -7.24
N ALA A 69 -1.26 -16.25 -6.31
CA ALA A 69 -0.41 -15.11 -6.64
C ALA A 69 0.72 -15.50 -7.60
N HIS A 70 1.38 -16.63 -7.34
CA HIS A 70 2.44 -17.16 -8.20
C HIS A 70 1.93 -17.54 -9.60
N SER A 71 0.76 -18.16 -9.68
CA SER A 71 0.12 -18.48 -10.97
C SER A 71 -0.16 -17.22 -11.79
N ILE A 72 -0.67 -16.17 -11.15
CA ILE A 72 -0.95 -14.89 -11.82
C ILE A 72 0.36 -14.22 -12.29
N GLN A 73 1.40 -14.20 -11.44
CA GLN A 73 2.71 -13.67 -11.82
C GLN A 73 3.31 -14.41 -13.02
N THR A 74 3.20 -15.73 -13.05
CA THR A 74 3.70 -16.55 -14.17
C THR A 74 2.96 -16.24 -15.46
N LYS A 75 1.64 -16.06 -15.40
CA LYS A 75 0.83 -15.64 -16.56
C LYS A 75 1.23 -14.24 -17.04
N LEU A 76 1.42 -13.29 -16.14
CA LEU A 76 1.88 -11.93 -16.48
C LEU A 76 3.27 -11.95 -17.14
N ALA A 77 4.20 -12.76 -16.62
CA ALA A 77 5.53 -12.93 -17.20
C ALA A 77 5.49 -13.58 -18.59
N ALA A 78 4.64 -14.59 -18.79
CA ALA A 78 4.45 -15.22 -20.09
C ALA A 78 3.90 -14.23 -21.14
N ILE A 79 2.89 -13.44 -20.78
CA ILE A 79 2.34 -12.39 -21.66
C ILE A 79 3.42 -11.36 -22.01
N SER A 80 4.20 -10.92 -21.02
CA SER A 80 5.28 -9.94 -21.22
C SER A 80 6.36 -10.46 -22.17
N ARG A 81 6.66 -11.76 -22.16
CA ARG A 81 7.62 -12.40 -23.08
C ARG A 81 7.06 -12.54 -24.50
N GLN A 82 5.77 -12.83 -24.62
CA GLN A 82 5.11 -13.00 -25.92
C GLN A 82 4.86 -11.67 -26.63
N TYR A 83 4.65 -10.59 -25.87
CA TYR A 83 4.30 -9.27 -26.41
C TYR A 83 5.15 -8.14 -25.79
N PRO A 84 6.46 -8.10 -26.05
CA PRO A 84 7.36 -7.11 -25.42
C PRO A 84 7.10 -5.65 -25.83
N GLN A 85 6.30 -5.42 -26.88
CA GLN A 85 6.01 -4.10 -27.46
C GLN A 85 4.62 -3.54 -27.07
N GLN A 86 3.82 -4.26 -26.27
CA GLN A 86 2.48 -3.79 -25.91
C GLN A 86 2.54 -2.90 -24.66
N ILE A 87 2.35 -1.59 -24.85
CA ILE A 87 2.00 -0.68 -23.75
C ILE A 87 0.69 -1.22 -23.14
N PRO A 88 0.61 -1.50 -21.83
CA PRO A 88 -0.62 -1.92 -21.18
C PRO A 88 -1.61 -0.74 -21.21
N LEU A 89 -2.37 -0.63 -22.30
CA LEU A 89 -3.47 0.33 -22.39
C LEU A 89 -4.59 -0.17 -21.48
N VAL A 90 -4.94 0.64 -20.49
CA VAL A 90 -6.19 0.47 -19.74
C VAL A 90 -7.30 0.65 -20.76
N SER A 91 -7.93 -0.44 -21.17
CA SER A 91 -8.94 -0.45 -22.22
C SER A 91 -10.15 0.36 -21.74
N GLN A 92 -10.19 1.65 -22.07
CA GLN A 92 -11.43 2.40 -22.14
C GLN A 92 -11.97 2.21 -23.55
N SER A 93 -13.13 1.56 -23.60
CA SER A 93 -13.96 1.34 -24.78
C SER A 93 -13.94 2.52 -25.75
N SER A 94 -13.38 2.30 -26.93
CA SER A 94 -13.82 2.95 -28.17
C SER A 94 -13.38 2.10 -29.35
N ALA A 95 -14.32 1.88 -30.27
CA ALA A 95 -14.23 0.93 -31.38
C ALA A 95 -12.97 1.15 -32.22
N PHE A 96 -12.16 0.10 -32.39
CA PHE A 96 -11.17 0.02 -33.46
C PHE A 96 -11.25 -1.34 -34.16
N SER A 97 -11.29 -1.24 -35.49
CA SER A 97 -11.62 -2.26 -36.48
C SER A 97 -10.83 -3.56 -36.38
N ALA A 98 -11.51 -4.63 -36.80
CA ALA A 98 -10.98 -5.96 -37.01
C ALA A 98 -9.84 -5.97 -38.05
N ALA A 99 -8.62 -6.28 -37.61
CA ALA A 99 -7.55 -6.99 -38.34
C ALA A 99 -6.17 -6.87 -37.65
N SER A 100 -6.11 -6.77 -36.33
CA SER A 100 -4.85 -6.88 -35.56
C SER A 100 -5.11 -7.75 -34.32
N PRO A 101 -4.14 -8.59 -33.89
CA PRO A 101 -4.30 -9.36 -32.67
C PRO A 101 -4.56 -8.37 -31.53
N GLN A 102 -5.76 -8.45 -30.94
CA GLN A 102 -6.18 -7.54 -29.88
C GLN A 102 -5.12 -7.54 -28.76
N PRO A 103 -4.71 -6.37 -28.24
CA PRO A 103 -3.76 -6.32 -27.14
C PRO A 103 -4.40 -7.02 -25.92
N PHE A 104 -3.73 -8.06 -25.41
CA PHE A 104 -4.18 -8.71 -24.18
C PHE A 104 -3.99 -7.72 -23.03
N SER A 105 -5.10 -7.18 -22.51
CA SER A 105 -5.05 -6.29 -21.35
C SER A 105 -4.58 -7.09 -20.14
N THR A 106 -3.39 -6.78 -19.63
CA THR A 106 -2.86 -7.38 -18.39
C THR A 106 -3.53 -6.79 -17.14
N SER A 107 -4.35 -5.74 -17.29
CA SER A 107 -4.96 -4.99 -16.20
C SER A 107 -5.80 -5.87 -15.25
N PRO A 108 -6.69 -6.76 -15.72
CA PRO A 108 -7.48 -7.61 -14.83
C PRO A 108 -6.61 -8.55 -14.00
N LEU A 109 -5.57 -9.14 -14.60
CA LEU A 109 -4.63 -10.01 -13.90
C LEU A 109 -3.83 -9.25 -12.84
N ARG A 110 -3.43 -8.00 -13.12
CA ARG A 110 -2.73 -7.16 -12.14
C ARG A 110 -3.63 -6.77 -10.97
N ILE A 111 -4.88 -6.40 -11.21
CA ILE A 111 -5.86 -6.12 -10.15
C ILE A 111 -6.08 -7.37 -9.29
N GLN A 112 -6.25 -8.53 -9.93
CA GLN A 112 -6.39 -9.79 -9.21
C GLN A 112 -5.14 -10.12 -8.36
N LEU A 113 -3.94 -9.86 -8.89
CA LEU A 113 -2.70 -10.03 -8.12
C LEU A 113 -2.66 -9.09 -6.91
N GLN A 114 -2.99 -7.81 -7.07
CA GLN A 114 -3.02 -6.83 -5.97
C GLN A 114 -4.00 -7.24 -4.87
N GLN A 115 -5.21 -7.66 -5.25
CA GLN A 115 -6.20 -8.17 -4.31
C GLN A 115 -5.68 -9.41 -3.58
N THR A 116 -5.12 -10.37 -4.31
CA THR A 116 -4.58 -11.61 -3.73
C THR A 116 -3.42 -11.30 -2.75
N LEU A 117 -2.51 -10.39 -3.10
CA LEU A 117 -1.41 -9.98 -2.21
C LEU A 117 -1.92 -9.23 -0.97
N SER A 118 -2.94 -8.39 -1.11
CA SER A 118 -3.60 -7.75 0.03
C SER A 118 -4.25 -8.78 0.95
N ASP A 119 -4.96 -9.76 0.39
CA ASP A 119 -5.63 -10.82 1.16
C ASP A 119 -4.61 -11.68 1.91
N ILE A 120 -3.50 -12.05 1.27
CA ILE A 120 -2.39 -12.74 1.94
C ILE A 120 -1.91 -11.95 3.15
N LEU A 121 -1.64 -10.65 2.97
CA LEU A 121 -1.13 -9.79 4.03
C LEU A 121 -2.11 -9.72 5.21
N ILE A 122 -3.40 -9.50 4.95
CA ILE A 122 -4.43 -9.46 5.99
C ILE A 122 -4.58 -10.82 6.68
N CYS A 123 -4.56 -11.93 5.94
CA CYS A 123 -4.60 -13.27 6.52
C CYS A 123 -3.36 -13.58 7.38
N CYS A 124 -2.17 -13.14 6.98
CA CYS A 124 -0.96 -13.30 7.77
C CYS A 124 -1.00 -12.47 9.07
N ILE A 125 -1.54 -11.24 9.02
CA ILE A 125 -1.76 -10.40 10.21
C ILE A 125 -2.77 -11.07 11.15
N ASP A 126 -3.91 -11.55 10.62
CA ASP A 126 -4.92 -12.30 11.37
C ASP A 126 -4.32 -13.54 12.07
N ALA A 127 -3.51 -14.31 11.33
CA ALA A 127 -2.86 -15.49 11.85
C ALA A 127 -1.84 -15.16 12.97
N ALA A 128 -1.10 -14.07 12.83
CA ALA A 128 -0.16 -13.63 13.86
C ALA A 128 -0.86 -13.12 15.14
N LEU A 129 -1.92 -12.32 14.99
CA LEU A 129 -2.62 -11.68 16.11
C LEU A 129 -3.55 -12.63 16.87
N VAL A 130 -4.18 -13.59 16.19
CA VAL A 130 -5.25 -14.42 16.79
C VAL A 130 -4.89 -15.90 16.87
N LYS A 131 -4.10 -16.40 15.94
CA LYS A 131 -3.76 -17.83 15.86
C LYS A 131 -2.36 -18.12 16.40
N HIS A 132 -1.65 -17.10 16.88
CA HIS A 132 -0.26 -17.19 17.37
C HIS A 132 0.72 -17.73 16.32
N GLN A 133 0.42 -17.52 15.02
CA GLN A 133 1.20 -18.04 13.90
C GLN A 133 2.05 -16.94 13.25
N ILE A 134 2.95 -16.33 14.02
CA ILE A 134 3.83 -15.25 13.54
C ILE A 134 4.66 -15.64 12.30
N LYS A 135 4.98 -16.93 12.13
CA LYS A 135 5.74 -17.47 10.99
C LYS A 135 5.22 -16.97 9.63
N HIS A 136 3.89 -16.88 9.47
CA HIS A 136 3.26 -16.48 8.20
C HIS A 136 3.47 -15.00 7.89
N LEU A 137 3.40 -14.15 8.92
CA LEU A 137 3.67 -12.73 8.80
C LEU A 137 5.17 -12.48 8.55
N ARG A 138 6.04 -13.20 9.25
CA ARG A 138 7.49 -13.16 9.06
C ARG A 138 7.87 -13.55 7.64
N GLU A 139 7.28 -14.60 7.09
CA GLU A 139 7.52 -15.03 5.71
C GLU A 139 7.02 -13.99 4.70
N ALA A 140 5.79 -13.50 4.88
CA ALA A 140 5.18 -12.53 3.96
C ALA A 140 5.97 -11.21 3.88
N VAL A 141 6.38 -10.65 5.02
CA VAL A 141 7.08 -9.37 5.10
C VAL A 141 8.59 -9.53 4.89
N GLY A 142 9.18 -10.61 5.39
CA GLY A 142 10.61 -10.88 5.35
C GLY A 142 11.07 -11.48 4.03
N SER A 143 10.88 -12.78 3.86
CA SER A 143 11.44 -13.53 2.72
C SER A 143 10.72 -13.27 1.41
N ARG A 144 9.39 -13.12 1.43
CA ARG A 144 8.59 -12.86 0.23
C ARG A 144 8.40 -11.38 -0.08
N ASN A 145 8.70 -10.50 0.88
CA ASN A 145 8.66 -9.05 0.74
C ASN A 145 7.40 -8.54 0.00
N ILE A 146 6.25 -8.88 0.57
CA ILE A 146 4.93 -8.65 -0.06
C ILE A 146 4.65 -7.17 -0.36
N CYS A 147 5.19 -6.26 0.43
CA CYS A 147 5.10 -4.81 0.19
C CYS A 147 5.75 -4.42 -1.14
N ASP A 148 6.98 -4.87 -1.40
CA ASP A 148 7.68 -4.59 -2.64
C ASP A 148 7.07 -5.34 -3.83
N LEU A 149 6.57 -6.56 -3.63
CA LEU A 149 5.85 -7.27 -4.69
C LEU A 149 4.61 -6.50 -5.13
N THR A 150 3.83 -6.02 -4.16
CA THR A 150 2.60 -5.25 -4.42
C THR A 150 2.92 -3.94 -5.13
N TRP A 151 3.96 -3.23 -4.70
CA TRP A 151 4.39 -2.00 -5.35
C TRP A 151 4.90 -2.24 -6.77
N ASN A 152 5.87 -3.12 -6.94
CA ASN A 152 6.57 -3.30 -8.21
C ASN A 152 5.66 -3.91 -9.29
N PHE A 153 4.93 -4.98 -8.96
CA PHE A 153 4.07 -5.68 -9.94
C PHE A 153 2.69 -5.06 -10.06
N GLY A 154 2.17 -4.49 -8.96
CA GLY A 154 0.87 -3.87 -8.94
C GLY A 154 0.86 -2.52 -9.66
N PHE A 155 1.79 -1.63 -9.33
CA PHE A 155 1.65 -0.21 -9.68
C PHE A 155 2.86 0.37 -10.41
N ARG A 156 4.06 0.19 -9.87
CA ARG A 156 5.28 0.87 -10.33
C ARG A 156 5.56 0.61 -11.81
N GLN A 157 5.48 -0.64 -12.27
CA GLN A 157 5.76 -0.98 -13.66
C GLN A 157 4.85 -0.21 -14.63
N ASN A 158 3.55 -0.11 -14.33
CA ASN A 158 2.60 0.61 -15.19
C ASN A 158 2.82 2.13 -15.14
N VAL A 159 3.11 2.65 -13.95
CA VAL A 159 3.46 4.06 -13.76
C VAL A 159 4.71 4.39 -14.57
N ASP A 160 5.79 3.62 -14.48
CA ASP A 160 7.04 3.88 -15.18
C ASP A 160 6.89 3.78 -16.72
N ILE A 161 6.09 2.82 -17.21
CA ILE A 161 5.75 2.73 -18.65
C ILE A 161 5.02 3.98 -19.12
N LEU A 162 3.95 4.38 -18.43
CA LEU A 162 3.16 5.56 -18.82
C LEU A 162 3.96 6.85 -18.68
N ARG A 163 4.81 6.97 -17.65
CA ARG A 163 5.72 8.11 -17.48
C ARG A 163 6.70 8.24 -18.65
N SER A 164 7.27 7.11 -19.08
CA SER A 164 8.18 7.07 -20.22
C SER A 164 7.45 7.44 -21.52
N ALA A 165 6.24 6.94 -21.72
CA ALA A 165 5.39 7.30 -22.85
C ALA A 165 5.09 8.81 -22.87
N VAL A 166 4.60 9.37 -21.76
CA VAL A 166 4.33 10.81 -21.59
C VAL A 166 5.56 11.66 -21.91
N ALA A 167 6.75 11.26 -21.46
CA ALA A 167 7.99 11.99 -21.72
C ALA A 167 8.42 11.95 -23.20
N SER A 168 8.05 10.89 -23.93
CA SER A 168 8.41 10.70 -25.35
C SER A 168 7.41 11.29 -26.35
N THR A 169 6.17 11.56 -25.92
CA THR A 169 5.09 12.00 -26.80
C THR A 169 5.13 13.50 -27.06
N GLN A 170 5.24 13.88 -28.35
CA GLN A 170 5.21 15.29 -28.78
C GLN A 170 3.81 15.76 -29.24
N LYS A 171 2.86 14.84 -29.41
CA LYS A 171 1.50 15.16 -29.88
C LYS A 171 0.58 15.54 -28.71
N SER A 172 0.04 16.76 -28.72
CA SER A 172 -0.78 17.30 -27.63
C SER A 172 -1.97 16.40 -27.23
N ASN A 173 -2.71 15.86 -28.19
CA ASN A 173 -3.90 15.04 -27.91
C ASN A 173 -3.55 13.68 -27.28
N GLU A 174 -2.45 13.09 -27.71
CA GLU A 174 -1.95 11.81 -27.18
C GLU A 174 -1.35 12.01 -25.78
N LEU A 175 -0.62 13.11 -25.58
CA LEU A 175 -0.07 13.52 -24.29
C LEU A 175 -1.17 13.68 -23.24
N GLN A 176 -2.28 14.34 -23.57
CA GLN A 176 -3.40 14.51 -22.65
C GLN A 176 -4.05 13.18 -22.28
N SER A 177 -4.23 12.28 -23.25
CA SER A 177 -4.77 10.93 -23.02
C SER A 177 -3.85 10.11 -22.10
N LEU A 178 -2.55 10.06 -22.38
CA LEU A 178 -1.56 9.33 -21.58
C LEU A 178 -1.45 9.89 -20.15
N THR A 179 -1.48 11.22 -20.01
CA THR A 179 -1.46 11.89 -18.70
C THR A 179 -2.72 11.54 -17.90
N THR A 180 -3.89 11.54 -18.54
CA THR A 180 -5.15 11.16 -17.89
C THR A 180 -5.13 9.70 -17.42
N GLN A 181 -4.60 8.79 -18.26
CA GLN A 181 -4.43 7.38 -17.89
C GLN A 181 -3.46 7.20 -16.72
N LEU A 182 -2.33 7.94 -16.72
CA LEU A 182 -1.35 7.90 -15.64
C LEU A 182 -1.97 8.36 -14.31
N ILE A 183 -2.69 9.48 -14.31
CA ILE A 183 -3.39 9.97 -13.11
C ILE A 183 -4.42 8.96 -12.63
N SER A 184 -5.19 8.33 -13.53
CA SER A 184 -6.16 7.29 -13.16
C SER A 184 -5.51 6.09 -12.47
N ILE A 185 -4.36 5.62 -12.95
CA ILE A 185 -3.62 4.54 -12.28
C ILE A 185 -3.10 4.99 -10.91
N ILE A 186 -2.62 6.23 -10.80
CA ILE A 186 -2.17 6.80 -9.52
C ILE A 186 -3.32 6.88 -8.52
N ASP A 187 -4.52 7.26 -8.96
CA ASP A 187 -5.74 7.29 -8.14
C ASP A 187 -6.10 5.90 -7.60
N ILE A 188 -6.15 4.90 -8.49
CA ILE A 188 -6.45 3.51 -8.11
C ILE A 188 -5.42 2.99 -7.10
N ALA A 189 -4.14 3.24 -7.34
CA ALA A 189 -3.06 2.87 -6.42
C ALA A 189 -3.19 3.57 -5.05
N SER A 190 -3.55 4.85 -5.07
CA SER A 190 -3.75 5.64 -3.85
C SER A 190 -4.90 5.09 -3.01
N ILE A 191 -6.03 4.75 -3.66
CA ILE A 191 -7.18 4.11 -3.01
C ILE A 191 -6.79 2.75 -2.42
N PHE A 192 -6.04 1.94 -3.17
CA PHE A 192 -5.56 0.65 -2.71
C PHE A 192 -4.74 0.77 -1.41
N TYR A 193 -3.69 1.61 -1.38
CA TYR A 193 -2.83 1.73 -0.20
C TYR A 193 -3.56 2.36 0.99
N ARG A 194 -4.46 3.33 0.77
CA ARG A 194 -5.32 3.88 1.84
C ARG A 194 -6.23 2.81 2.43
N THR A 195 -6.82 1.96 1.58
CA THR A 195 -7.69 0.85 2.01
C THR A 195 -6.90 -0.20 2.76
N LEU A 196 -5.69 -0.53 2.31
CA LEU A 196 -4.79 -1.47 2.99
C LEU A 196 -4.40 -0.95 4.39
N ILE A 197 -3.97 0.30 4.49
CA ILE A 197 -3.63 0.94 5.77
C ILE A 197 -4.84 0.91 6.70
N HIS A 198 -6.02 1.33 6.23
CA HIS A 198 -7.24 1.29 7.02
C HIS A 198 -7.58 -0.12 7.51
N SER A 199 -7.45 -1.13 6.64
CA SER A 199 -7.70 -2.53 7.00
C SER A 199 -6.74 -3.02 8.08
N ILE A 200 -5.46 -2.62 8.01
CA ILE A 200 -4.47 -2.94 9.05
C ILE A 200 -4.87 -2.29 10.38
N PHE A 201 -5.20 -0.99 10.37
CA PHE A 201 -5.66 -0.30 11.59
C PHE A 201 -6.89 -0.96 12.21
N VAL A 202 -7.88 -1.36 11.39
CA VAL A 202 -9.07 -2.06 11.87
C VAL A 202 -8.71 -3.41 12.47
N GLN A 203 -7.89 -4.23 11.80
CA GLN A 203 -7.50 -5.55 12.32
C GLN A 203 -6.71 -5.45 13.61
N VAL A 204 -5.77 -4.52 13.68
CA VAL A 204 -4.88 -4.32 14.83
C VAL A 204 -5.64 -3.71 16.02
N GLY A 205 -6.45 -2.68 15.77
CA GLY A 205 -7.23 -1.99 16.80
C GLY A 205 -8.34 -2.87 17.38
N SER A 206 -9.07 -3.63 16.54
CA SER A 206 -10.16 -4.48 17.02
C SER A 206 -9.71 -5.72 17.80
N ARG A 207 -8.50 -6.23 17.55
CA ARG A 207 -8.06 -7.53 18.07
C ARG A 207 -6.96 -7.44 19.11
N ALA A 208 -6.09 -6.44 19.01
CA ALA A 208 -4.88 -6.39 19.81
C ALA A 208 -4.85 -5.16 20.73
N SER A 209 -5.78 -4.19 20.56
CA SER A 209 -5.75 -2.88 21.22
C SER A 209 -4.35 -2.23 21.13
N PHE A 210 -3.68 -2.48 20.02
CA PHE A 210 -2.43 -1.82 19.66
C PHE A 210 -2.81 -0.45 19.11
N ASP A 211 -2.54 0.60 19.86
CA ASP A 211 -2.41 1.90 19.25
C ASP A 211 -1.09 1.90 18.47
N LEU A 212 -1.18 1.80 17.14
CA LEU A 212 -0.02 1.75 16.25
C LEU A 212 0.83 3.02 16.34
N GLY A 213 0.24 4.17 16.69
CA GLY A 213 0.97 5.41 16.94
C GLY A 213 1.82 5.31 18.20
N GLU A 214 1.20 4.90 19.31
CA GLU A 214 1.89 4.67 20.59
C GLU A 214 2.95 3.56 20.47
N THR A 215 2.61 2.48 19.76
CA THR A 215 3.51 1.34 19.50
C THR A 215 4.78 1.78 18.78
N SER A 216 4.66 2.64 17.78
CA SER A 216 5.83 3.13 17.02
C SER A 216 6.77 3.95 17.90
N VAL A 217 6.22 4.79 18.79
CA VAL A 217 6.99 5.55 19.77
C VAL A 217 7.66 4.64 20.79
N ASN A 218 6.92 3.68 21.34
CA ASN A 218 7.44 2.78 22.36
C ASN A 218 8.54 1.86 21.81
N LEU A 219 8.39 1.36 20.57
CA LEU A 219 9.44 0.61 19.87
C LEU A 219 10.71 1.45 19.69
N TYR A 220 10.58 2.73 19.35
CA TYR A 220 11.71 3.64 19.17
C TYR A 220 12.42 3.95 20.50
N MET A 221 11.66 4.24 21.55
CA MET A 221 12.20 4.53 22.88
C MET A 221 12.73 3.29 23.61
N GLY A 222 12.49 2.10 23.07
CA GLY A 222 12.86 0.84 23.70
C GLY A 222 12.03 0.53 24.95
N ASP A 223 10.87 1.16 25.12
CA ASP A 223 9.93 0.85 26.19
C ASP A 223 9.29 -0.51 25.90
N ARG A 224 9.38 -1.42 26.88
CA ARG A 224 8.91 -2.80 26.79
C ARG A 224 7.75 -3.09 27.75
N ASP A 225 7.34 -2.15 28.59
CA ASP A 225 6.33 -2.41 29.62
C ASP A 225 4.97 -2.72 28.98
N TRP A 226 4.67 -2.06 27.87
CA TRP A 226 3.46 -2.32 27.08
C TRP A 226 3.45 -3.72 26.41
N LEU A 227 4.63 -4.32 26.16
CA LEU A 227 4.72 -5.64 25.52
C LEU A 227 4.26 -6.76 26.44
N ALA A 228 4.46 -6.64 27.76
CA ALA A 228 3.95 -7.60 28.73
C ALA A 228 2.41 -7.63 28.71
N ALA A 229 1.79 -6.44 28.68
CA ALA A 229 0.35 -6.32 28.57
C ALA A 229 -0.17 -6.84 27.21
N ALA A 230 0.54 -6.57 26.12
CA ALA A 230 0.21 -7.09 24.80
C ALA A 230 0.33 -8.62 24.72
N SER A 231 1.36 -9.20 25.36
CA SER A 231 1.59 -10.65 25.46
C SER A 231 0.43 -11.36 26.15
N ILE A 232 -0.05 -10.84 27.27
CA ILE A 232 -1.22 -11.38 27.99
C ILE A 232 -2.47 -11.34 27.11
N ARG A 233 -2.73 -10.20 26.43
CA ARG A 233 -3.92 -10.03 25.59
C ARG A 233 -3.91 -10.91 24.34
N MET A 234 -2.77 -10.98 23.68
CA MET A 234 -2.60 -11.69 22.41
C MET A 234 -2.20 -13.15 22.59
N GLY A 235 -2.04 -13.67 23.81
CA GLY A 235 -1.56 -15.03 24.09
C GLY A 235 -0.22 -15.39 23.44
N ASN A 236 0.55 -14.38 23.02
CA ASN A 236 1.85 -14.50 22.35
C ASN A 236 2.97 -14.25 23.36
N SER A 237 4.19 -14.74 23.09
CA SER A 237 5.34 -14.35 23.92
C SER A 237 5.62 -12.84 23.78
N VAL A 238 6.24 -12.22 24.78
CA VAL A 238 6.68 -10.81 24.72
C VAL A 238 7.55 -10.55 23.48
N GLN A 239 8.41 -11.51 23.14
CA GLN A 239 9.27 -11.45 21.96
C GLN A 239 8.46 -11.48 20.65
N ASP A 240 7.46 -12.36 20.54
CA ASP A 240 6.58 -12.42 19.38
C ASP A 240 5.75 -11.13 19.25
N CYS A 241 5.32 -10.54 20.38
CA CYS A 241 4.60 -9.26 20.37
C CYS A 241 5.47 -8.12 19.82
N GLU A 242 6.73 -8.05 20.26
CA GLU A 242 7.70 -7.07 19.76
C GLU A 242 7.95 -7.26 18.26
N GLU A 243 8.10 -8.51 17.82
CA GLU A 243 8.32 -8.82 16.41
C GLU A 243 7.09 -8.50 15.54
N ILE A 244 5.88 -8.86 15.97
CA ILE A 244 4.64 -8.50 15.29
C ILE A 244 4.55 -6.98 15.13
N ALA A 245 4.85 -6.22 16.19
CA ALA A 245 4.83 -4.77 16.17
C ALA A 245 5.79 -4.20 15.12
N LYS A 246 7.03 -4.71 15.06
CA LYS A 246 8.03 -4.31 14.05
C LYS A 246 7.60 -4.67 12.62
N LEU A 247 7.01 -5.84 12.43
CA LEU A 247 6.51 -6.26 11.11
C LEU A 247 5.34 -5.37 10.65
N LEU A 248 4.39 -5.06 11.53
CA LEU A 248 3.28 -4.13 11.26
C LEU A 248 3.78 -2.71 10.97
N GLN A 249 4.72 -2.21 11.78
CA GLN A 249 5.38 -0.92 11.57
C GLN A 249 6.01 -0.85 10.18
N ARG A 250 6.73 -1.90 9.77
CA ARG A 250 7.34 -1.99 8.43
C ARG A 250 6.31 -1.96 7.31
N ILE A 251 5.21 -2.71 7.43
CA ILE A 251 4.13 -2.73 6.43
C ILE A 251 3.50 -1.33 6.27
N LEU A 252 3.19 -0.69 7.40
CA LEU A 252 2.59 0.65 7.43
C LEU A 252 3.54 1.69 6.87
N PHE A 253 4.81 1.67 7.30
CA PHE A 253 5.87 2.53 6.79
C PHE A 253 5.96 2.44 5.27
N SER A 254 6.14 1.23 4.72
CA SER A 254 6.24 1.03 3.27
C SER A 254 4.98 1.52 2.54
N SER A 255 3.79 1.22 3.06
CA SER A 255 2.53 1.64 2.44
C SER A 255 2.38 3.17 2.39
N VAL A 256 2.77 3.87 3.45
CA VAL A 256 2.73 5.34 3.49
C VAL A 256 3.80 5.95 2.59
N VAL A 257 5.01 5.37 2.52
CA VAL A 257 6.04 5.79 1.57
C VAL A 257 5.54 5.69 0.13
N PHE A 258 4.89 4.57 -0.23
CA PHE A 258 4.31 4.39 -1.56
C PHE A 258 3.18 5.39 -1.84
N LEU A 259 2.36 5.75 -0.83
CA LEU A 259 1.41 6.87 -0.97
C LEU A 259 2.13 8.20 -1.24
N GLY A 260 3.22 8.48 -0.54
CA GLY A 260 4.05 9.66 -0.78
C GLY A 260 4.60 9.72 -2.21
N ASP A 261 5.06 8.57 -2.73
CA ASP A 261 5.53 8.44 -4.12
C ASP A 261 4.39 8.67 -5.14
N LEU A 262 3.19 8.16 -4.87
CA LEU A 262 2.01 8.35 -5.71
C LEU A 262 1.55 9.81 -5.73
N GLU A 263 1.49 10.47 -4.58
CA GLU A 263 1.16 11.90 -4.48
C GLU A 263 2.24 12.76 -5.17
N ARG A 264 3.51 12.34 -5.10
CA ARG A 264 4.59 12.97 -5.87
C ARG A 264 4.34 12.85 -7.37
N TYR A 265 4.01 11.66 -7.87
CA TYR A 265 3.70 11.50 -9.30
C TYR A 265 2.48 12.31 -9.70
N ARG A 266 1.44 12.37 -8.85
CA ARG A 266 0.28 13.23 -9.08
C ARG A 266 0.70 14.70 -9.20
N ALA A 267 1.58 15.19 -8.34
CA ALA A 267 2.08 16.57 -8.40
C ALA A 267 2.83 16.87 -9.71
N ILE A 268 3.71 15.95 -10.15
CA ILE A 268 4.51 16.09 -11.38
C ILE A 268 3.62 16.12 -12.63
N TYR A 269 2.63 15.22 -12.71
CA TYR A 269 1.83 15.01 -13.93
C TYR A 269 0.45 15.68 -13.89
N SER A 270 0.10 16.38 -12.81
CA SER A 270 -1.14 17.14 -12.75
C SER A 270 -1.11 18.31 -13.73
N LEU A 271 -2.14 18.38 -14.57
CA LEU A 271 -2.37 19.46 -15.55
C LEU A 271 -2.77 20.80 -14.90
N ASP A 272 -3.03 20.82 -13.58
CA ASP A 272 -3.40 22.05 -12.87
C ASP A 272 -2.18 22.99 -12.74
N PRO A 273 -2.24 24.26 -13.18
CA PRO A 273 -1.11 25.18 -13.09
C PRO A 273 -0.80 25.71 -11.67
N GLN A 274 -1.60 25.43 -10.64
CA GLN A 274 -1.33 25.93 -9.27
C GLN A 274 -0.25 25.12 -8.54
N VAL A 275 1.02 25.53 -8.68
CA VAL A 275 2.22 24.77 -8.22
C VAL A 275 2.38 24.69 -6.69
N LYS A 276 2.05 25.75 -5.93
CA LYS A 276 2.40 25.84 -4.50
C LYS A 276 1.67 24.85 -3.56
N GLY A 277 0.53 24.31 -3.98
CA GLY A 277 -0.24 23.33 -3.19
C GLY A 277 0.04 21.88 -3.54
N LYS A 278 0.69 21.60 -4.67
CA LYS A 278 0.78 20.24 -5.24
C LYS A 278 1.57 19.26 -4.38
N TRP A 279 2.63 19.75 -3.75
CA TRP A 279 3.58 18.91 -3.02
C TRP A 279 3.20 18.67 -1.57
N LYS A 280 2.25 19.46 -1.04
CA LYS A 280 1.82 19.39 0.37
C LYS A 280 1.42 17.97 0.77
N ASN A 281 0.63 17.29 -0.06
CA ASN A 281 0.17 15.94 0.23
C ASN A 281 1.33 14.94 0.28
N SER A 282 2.27 15.01 -0.67
CA SER A 282 3.43 14.14 -0.72
C SER A 282 4.34 14.34 0.50
N ILE A 283 4.63 15.61 0.86
CA ILE A 283 5.38 15.97 2.05
C ILE A 283 4.72 15.41 3.31
N SER A 284 3.41 15.64 3.48
CA SER A 284 2.67 15.13 4.64
C SER A 284 2.70 13.61 4.74
N MET A 285 2.69 12.87 3.62
CA MET A 285 2.84 11.42 3.65
C MET A 285 4.24 11.00 4.10
N TYR A 286 5.31 11.64 3.61
CA TYR A 286 6.67 11.29 4.05
C TYR A 286 6.95 11.67 5.50
N GLU A 287 6.45 12.81 5.96
CA GLU A 287 6.52 13.20 7.37
C GLU A 287 5.76 12.21 8.25
N TYR A 288 4.60 11.73 7.79
CA TYR A 288 3.87 10.68 8.49
C TYR A 288 4.64 9.34 8.49
N ALA A 289 5.28 8.96 7.39
CA ALA A 289 6.15 7.77 7.35
C ALA A 289 7.31 7.89 8.34
N MET A 290 7.90 9.09 8.50
CA MET A 290 8.93 9.36 9.50
C MET A 290 8.42 9.21 10.93
N SER A 291 7.15 9.55 11.19
CA SER A 291 6.53 9.32 12.50
C SER A 291 6.27 7.84 12.81
N ILE A 292 6.13 7.00 11.78
CA ILE A 292 5.96 5.55 11.92
C ILE A 292 7.30 4.88 12.19
N ASP A 293 8.32 5.14 11.39
CA ASP A 293 9.68 4.62 11.58
C ASP A 293 10.69 5.75 11.34
N PHE A 294 11.18 6.33 12.43
CA PHE A 294 12.11 7.45 12.36
C PHE A 294 13.43 7.07 11.68
N ASN A 295 13.95 5.87 11.96
CA ASN A 295 15.24 5.41 11.47
C ASN A 295 15.23 5.25 9.94
N GLN A 296 14.14 4.69 9.39
CA GLN A 296 14.00 4.53 7.94
C GLN A 296 13.45 5.81 7.27
N GLY A 297 12.53 6.52 7.92
CA GLY A 297 11.83 7.66 7.34
C GLY A 297 12.68 8.91 7.18
N TRP A 298 13.69 9.11 8.02
CA TRP A 298 14.64 10.22 7.89
C TRP A 298 15.34 10.20 6.51
N GLY A 299 15.82 9.04 6.08
CA GLY A 299 16.48 8.88 4.78
C GLY A 299 15.55 9.06 3.58
N VAL A 300 14.24 8.86 3.76
CA VAL A 300 13.23 9.12 2.71
C VAL A 300 12.92 10.62 2.65
N CYS A 301 12.72 11.28 3.79
CA CYS A 301 12.45 12.71 3.89
C CYS A 301 13.60 13.57 3.35
N LEU A 302 14.86 13.21 3.67
CA LEU A 302 16.04 13.94 3.16
C LEU A 302 16.15 13.85 1.64
N ARG A 303 15.90 12.67 1.05
CA ARG A 303 15.90 12.49 -0.42
C ARG A 303 14.83 13.33 -1.10
N PHE A 304 13.69 13.54 -0.45
CA PHE A 304 12.62 14.37 -0.97
C PHE A 304 12.95 15.87 -0.86
N ARG A 305 13.32 16.36 0.34
CA ARG A 305 13.65 17.78 0.55
C ARG A 305 14.88 18.24 -0.24
N GLY A 306 15.82 17.35 -0.52
CA GLY A 306 16.96 17.64 -1.41
C GLY A 306 16.57 17.81 -2.87
N ALA A 307 15.44 17.26 -3.31
CA ALA A 307 14.95 17.37 -4.68
C ALA A 307 14.09 18.62 -4.93
N ASP A 308 13.49 19.21 -3.88
CA ASP A 308 12.73 20.49 -3.96
C ASP A 308 13.62 21.73 -4.18
N HIS A 309 14.96 21.56 -4.15
CA HIS A 309 15.95 22.63 -4.36
C HIS A 309 16.67 22.55 -5.72
N GLN A 310 16.21 21.69 -6.64
CA GLN A 310 16.65 21.63 -8.04
C GLN A 310 15.52 22.02 -8.98
#